data_AF-A0A6B3FQ10-F1
#
_entry.id   AF-A0A6B3FQ10-F1
#
_cell.length_a   1.000
_cell.length_b   1.000
_cell.length_c   1.000
_cell.angle_alpha   90.00
_cell.angle_beta   90.00
_cell.angle_gamma   90.00
#
_symmetry.space_group_name_H-M   'P 1'
#
loop_
_entity.id
_entity.type
_entity.pdbx_description
1 polymer ?
#
loop_
_entity_poly.entity_id
_entity_poly.type
_entity_poly.pdbx_seq_one_letter_code
_entity_poly.pdbx_strand_id
1 'polypeptide(L)' 'MSLLSVEELSVTFTARGRKDATAVDGVSFAVDQGQVVGLVGESGCG' A
#
# COMPACT_ATOMS: atom_id res chain seq x y z
N MET A 1 17.20 12.79 0.70
CA MET A 1 16.46 12.14 1.80
C MET A 1 15.03 12.07 1.35
N SER A 2 14.42 10.89 1.46
CA SER A 2 12.99 10.75 1.21
C SER A 2 12.20 11.54 2.26
N LEU A 3 11.12 12.18 1.83
CA LEU A 3 10.16 12.83 2.71
C LEU A 3 9.19 11.80 3.30
N LEU A 4 8.84 10.79 2.50
CA LEU A 4 8.04 9.62 2.89
C LEU A 4 8.83 8.36 2.56
N SER A 5 8.92 7.43 3.52
CA SER A 5 9.44 6.08 3.31
C SER A 5 8.40 5.09 3.82
N VAL A 6 8.06 4.10 2.99
CA VAL A 6 7.19 2.97 3.31
C VAL A 6 8.00 1.71 3.06
N GLU A 7 8.06 0.83 4.05
CA GLU A 7 8.85 -0.39 4.01
C GLU A 7 7.97 -1.57 4.42
N GLU A 8 7.93 -2.59 3.56
CA GLU A 8 7.26 -3.88 3.75
C GLU A 8 5.82 -3.74 4.28
N LEU A 9 5.05 -2.79 3.72
CA LEU A 9 3.69 -2.54 4.15
C LEU A 9 2.78 -3.70 3.73
N SER A 10 2.12 -4.31 4.71
CA SER A 10 1.03 -5.26 4.49
C SER A 10 -0.23 -4.82 5.23
N VAL A 11 -1.38 -4.93 4.56
CA VAL A 11 -2.70 -4.59 5.09
C VAL A 11 -3.65 -5.74 4.85
N THR A 12 -4.18 -6.31 5.93
CA THR A 12 -5.14 -7.42 5.89
C THR A 12 -6.45 -7.02 6.54
N PHE A 13 -7.54 -7.13 5.79
CA PHE A 13 -8.90 -6.95 6.30
C PHE A 13 -9.45 -8.28 6.79
N THR A 14 -9.92 -8.27 8.03
CA THR A 14 -10.56 -9.42 8.67
C THR A 14 -12.03 -9.11 8.90
N ALA A 15 -12.92 -10.05 8.55
CA ALA A 15 -14.35 -9.88 8.73
C ALA A 15 -14.99 -11.18 9.21
N ARG A 16 -15.90 -11.09 10.19
CA ARG A 16 -16.55 -12.26 10.80
C ARG A 16 -17.29 -13.08 9.74
N GLY A 17 -16.94 -14.36 9.63
CA GLY A 17 -17.56 -15.28 8.67
C GLY A 17 -17.08 -15.11 7.22
N ARG A 18 -16.03 -14.31 6.98
CA ARG A 18 -15.35 -14.23 5.69
C ARG A 18 -13.89 -14.63 5.84
N LYS A 19 -13.28 -15.05 4.73
CA LYS A 19 -11.83 -15.26 4.66
C LYS A 19 -11.15 -13.88 4.73
N ASP A 20 -10.00 -13.85 5.40
CA ASP A 20 -9.14 -12.68 5.43
C ASP A 20 -8.72 -12.28 4.01
N ALA A 21 -8.67 -10.97 3.77
CA ALA A 21 -8.29 -10.38 2.50
C ALA A 21 -7.08 -9.47 2.71
N THR A 22 -5.91 -9.93 2.24
CA THR A 22 -4.71 -9.08 2.14
C THR A 22 -4.87 -8.17 0.93
N ALA A 23 -4.96 -6.87 1.17
CA ALA A 23 -5.15 -5.86 0.13
C ALA A 23 -3.81 -5.26 -0.32
N VAL A 24 -2.92 -5.00 0.64
CA VAL A 24 -1.52 -4.63 0.38
C VAL A 24 -0.63 -5.73 0.91
N ASP A 25 0.36 -6.18 0.13
CA ASP A 25 1.25 -7.28 0.49
C ASP A 25 2.72 -6.91 0.26
N GLY A 26 3.44 -6.55 1.34
CA GLY A 26 4.89 -6.33 1.33
C GLY A 26 5.34 -5.16 0.43
N VAL A 27 4.56 -4.09 0.33
CA VAL A 27 4.88 -2.98 -0.58
C VAL A 27 5.87 -2.00 0.06
N SER A 28 6.96 -1.73 -0.66
CA SER A 28 8.02 -0.80 -0.27
C SER A 28 8.16 0.32 -1.31
N PHE A 29 8.09 1.59 -0.88
CA PHE A 29 8.32 2.75 -1.76
C PHE A 29 8.73 3.99 -0.97
N ALA A 30 9.33 4.96 -1.66
CA ALA A 30 9.71 6.24 -1.09
C ALA A 30 9.23 7.40 -1.98
N VAL A 31 8.95 8.55 -1.36
CA VAL A 31 8.64 9.80 -2.06
C VAL A 31 9.59 10.89 -1.56
N ASP A 32 10.33 11.48 -2.48
CA ASP A 32 11.27 12.56 -2.19
C ASP A 32 10.57 13.90 -2.00
N GLN A 33 11.22 14.83 -1.29
CA GLN A 33 10.70 16.18 -1.11
C GLN A 33 10.56 16.88 -2.48
N GLY A 34 9.34 17.34 -2.79
CA GLY A 34 9.02 18.01 -4.06
C GLY A 34 8.70 17.06 -5.22
N GLN A 35 8.74 15.73 -5.02
CA GLN A 35 8.34 14.75 -6.02
C GLN A 35 6.81 14.67 -6.13
N VAL A 36 6.29 14.59 -7.36
CA VAL A 36 4.89 14.26 -7.64
C VAL A 36 4.80 12.80 -8.07
N VAL A 37 3.96 12.03 -7.39
CA VAL A 37 3.74 10.59 -7.66
C VAL A 37 2.27 10.36 -8.00
N GLY A 38 2.02 9.57 -9.04
CA GLY A 38 0.69 9.07 -9.38
C GLY A 38 0.61 7.57 -9.09
N LEU A 39 -0.36 7.16 -8.26
CA LEU A 39 -0.70 5.76 -8.03
C LEU A 39 -1.92 5.42 -8.89
N VAL A 40 -1.82 4.38 -9.70
CA VAL A 40 -2.87 3.94 -10.61
C VAL A 40 -3.11 2.44 -10.48
N GLY A 41 -4.35 2.02 -10.67
CA GLY A 41 -4.72 0.62 -10.63
C GLY A 41 -6.22 0.41 -10.83
N GLU A 42 -6.60 -0.84 -11.03
CA GLU A 42 -8.00 -1.25 -11.19
C GLU A 42 -8.76 -1.18 -9.85
N SER A 43 -10.09 -1.23 -9.93
CA SER A 43 -10.95 -1.23 -8.73
C SER A 43 -10.57 -2.37 -7.78
N GLY A 44 -10.07 -2.03 -6.59
CA GLY A 44 -9.70 -2.99 -5.54
C GLY A 44 -8.34 -3.66 -5.70
N CYS A 45 -7.41 -3.06 -6.47
CA CYS A 45 -6.06 -3.61 -6.69
C CYS A 45 -5.09 -3.47 -5.51
N GLY A 46 -5.50 -2.80 -4.44
CA GLY A 46 -4.70 -2.50 -3.27
C GLY A 46 -5.56 -2.16 -2.08
#